data_AF-A0A4U3ATB5-F1
#
_entry.id   AF-A0A4U3ATB5-F1
#
_cell.length_a   1.000
_cell.length_b   1.000
_cell.length_c   1.000
_cell.angle_alpha   90.00
_cell.angle_beta   90.00
_cell.angle_gamma   90.00
#
_symmetry.space_group_name_H-M   'P 1'
#
loop_
_entity.id
_entity.type
_entity.pdbx_description
1 polymer ?
#
loop_
_entity_poly.entity_id
_entity_poly.type
_entity_poly.pdbx_seq_one_letter_code
_entity_poly.pdbx_strand_id
1 'polypeptide(L)'
;MPIQSYVKLNINKKEEFKMNISRKLEVEQLRSNNNELFDKDVLNILNGQMMYEEFKTEKLMGESDYAPFNEAMCVNRATAQVFDEEFIKIRAEGHNSSVESYTKKVIDPLKNLFTKKYKYIVLWFGEDMFCQMNLLTILSYLEQSC
;
A
#
# COMPACT_ATOMS: atom_id res chain seq x y z
N MET A 1 15.77 -18.28 -9.28
CA MET A 1 14.43 -17.70 -9.16
C MET A 1 14.40 -16.92 -7.85
N PRO A 2 14.11 -15.61 -7.83
CA PRO A 2 13.84 -14.96 -6.55
C PRO A 2 12.56 -15.57 -6.00
N ILE A 3 12.64 -16.18 -4.82
CA ILE A 3 11.48 -16.76 -4.14
C ILE A 3 10.70 -15.56 -3.60
N GLN A 4 9.66 -15.14 -4.31
CA GLN A 4 8.66 -14.23 -3.77
C GLN A 4 7.83 -15.03 -2.75
N SER A 5 8.19 -14.91 -1.47
CA SER A 5 7.39 -15.45 -0.37
C SER A 5 6.30 -14.45 -0.01
N TYR A 6 5.03 -14.85 -0.11
CA TYR A 6 3.90 -14.07 0.40
C TYR A 6 3.41 -14.67 1.72
N VAL A 7 3.20 -13.81 2.72
CA VAL A 7 2.52 -14.18 3.97
C VAL A 7 1.17 -13.49 3.94
N LYS A 8 0.09 -14.25 3.70
CA LYS A 8 -1.29 -13.75 3.76
C LYS A 8 -1.82 -13.92 5.18
N LEU A 9 -2.15 -12.80 5.83
CA LEU A 9 -2.82 -12.78 7.13
C LEU A 9 -4.30 -12.45 6.90
N ASN A 10 -5.19 -13.36 7.28
CA ASN A 10 -6.63 -13.12 7.22
C ASN A 10 -7.04 -12.33 8.47
N ILE A 11 -7.33 -11.04 8.31
CA ILE A 11 -7.88 -10.19 9.37
C ILE A 11 -9.40 -10.25 9.24
N ASN A 12 -10.08 -10.94 10.15
CA ASN A 12 -11.55 -11.10 10.13
C ASN A 12 -12.24 -9.71 10.10
N LYS A 13 -12.92 -9.40 8.99
CA LYS A 13 -13.69 -8.15 8.80
C LYS A 13 -15.18 -8.37 9.10
N LYS A 14 -15.72 -7.62 10.07
CA LYS A 14 -17.14 -7.21 10.05
C LYS A 14 -17.39 -5.71 10.26
N GLU A 15 -16.37 -4.90 10.53
CA GLU A 15 -16.55 -3.46 10.79
C GLU A 15 -15.48 -2.60 10.10
N GLU A 16 -15.84 -1.34 9.84
CA GLU A 16 -14.96 -0.26 9.38
C GLU A 16 -13.59 -0.30 10.08
N PHE A 17 -12.52 0.03 9.34
CA PHE A 17 -11.17 0.02 9.87
C PHE A 17 -11.02 1.16 10.89
N LYS A 18 -11.25 0.86 12.17
CA LYS A 18 -10.88 1.67 13.34
C LYS A 18 -9.83 0.92 14.13
N MET A 19 -8.72 1.56 14.47
CA MET A 19 -7.75 0.94 15.38
C MET A 19 -8.39 0.64 16.74
N ASN A 20 -8.42 -0.65 17.09
CA ASN A 20 -8.96 -1.13 18.36
C ASN A 20 -7.91 -2.03 19.07
N ILE A 21 -8.19 -2.37 20.33
CA ILE A 21 -7.26 -3.13 21.18
C ILE A 21 -6.89 -4.48 20.54
N SER A 22 -7.83 -5.17 19.88
CA SER A 22 -7.57 -6.45 19.20
C SER A 22 -6.55 -6.31 18.07
N ARG A 23 -6.70 -5.28 17.24
CA ARG A 23 -5.77 -5.01 16.13
C ARG A 23 -4.38 -4.62 16.62
N LYS A 24 -4.29 -3.87 17.72
CA LYS A 24 -3.01 -3.52 18.35
C LYS A 24 -2.28 -4.77 18.86
N LEU A 25 -3.01 -5.67 19.53
CA LEU A 25 -2.48 -6.95 19.98
C LEU A 25 -2.02 -7.84 18.82
N GLU A 26 -2.74 -7.86 17.70
CA GLU A 26 -2.33 -8.59 16.49
C GLU A 26 -1.04 -8.03 15.89
N VAL A 27 -0.91 -6.69 15.79
CA VAL A 27 0.34 -6.05 15.33
C VAL A 27 1.50 -6.36 16.29
N GLU A 28 1.27 -6.36 17.60
CA GLU A 28 2.28 -6.72 18.61
C GLU A 28 2.68 -8.20 18.54
N GLN A 29 1.74 -9.11 18.24
CA GLN A 29 2.05 -10.51 17.97
C GLN A 29 2.88 -10.68 16.69
N LEU A 30 2.56 -9.92 15.64
CA LEU A 30 3.34 -9.91 14.40
C LEU A 30 4.77 -9.42 14.63
N ARG A 31 4.93 -8.36 15.45
CA ARG A 31 6.26 -7.91 15.91
C ARG A 31 7.04 -9.05 16.53
N SER A 32 6.45 -9.67 17.54
CA SER A 32 7.11 -10.72 18.31
C SER A 32 7.52 -11.92 17.45
N ASN A 33 6.67 -12.30 16.49
CA ASN A 33 6.89 -13.47 15.63
C ASN A 33 7.81 -13.18 14.43
N ASN A 34 7.83 -11.95 13.92
CA ASN A 34 8.52 -11.56 12.69
C ASN A 34 9.28 -10.23 12.85
N ASN A 35 10.20 -10.15 13.83
CA ASN A 35 10.93 -8.91 14.15
C ASN A 35 11.60 -8.26 12.92
N GLU A 36 12.03 -9.04 11.92
CA GLU A 36 12.64 -8.51 10.70
C GLU A 36 11.68 -7.69 9.80
N LEU A 37 10.36 -7.81 9.99
CA LEU A 37 9.36 -6.99 9.28
C LEU A 37 9.17 -5.58 9.88
N PHE A 38 9.91 -5.27 10.94
CA PHE A 38 9.84 -3.99 11.66
C PHE A 38 11.17 -3.20 11.57
N ASP A 39 12.06 -3.66 10.70
CA ASP A 39 13.34 -3.04 10.39
C ASP A 39 13.18 -1.85 9.42
N LYS A 40 14.18 -0.98 9.36
CA LYS A 40 14.26 0.19 8.47
C LYS A 40 14.20 -0.17 6.98
N ASP A 41 14.54 -1.41 6.64
CA ASP A 41 14.55 -1.92 5.26
C ASP A 41 13.20 -2.55 4.85
N VAL A 42 12.10 -2.15 5.52
CA VAL A 42 10.73 -2.58 5.23
C VAL A 42 9.86 -1.40 4.80
N LEU A 43 9.09 -1.59 3.73
CA LEU A 43 8.06 -0.63 3.28
C LEU A 43 6.66 -1.19 3.53
N ASN A 44 5.83 -0.44 4.26
CA ASN A 44 4.42 -0.74 4.47
C ASN A 44 3.55 0.08 3.52
N ILE A 45 2.90 -0.58 2.55
CA ILE A 45 1.92 0.06 1.67
C ILE A 45 0.53 -0.12 2.27
N LEU A 46 -0.13 1.00 2.56
CA LEU A 46 -1.40 1.06 3.27
C LEU A 46 -2.50 1.54 2.34
N ASN A 47 -3.65 0.86 2.30
CA ASN A 47 -4.74 1.25 1.40
C ASN A 47 -5.44 2.54 1.90
N GLY A 48 -5.06 3.69 1.34
CA GLY A 48 -5.62 5.00 1.61
C GLY A 48 -4.96 5.78 2.77
N GLN A 49 -5.21 7.09 2.77
CA GLN A 49 -4.60 8.04 3.71
C GLN A 49 -4.98 7.79 5.17
N MET A 50 -6.23 7.41 5.43
CA MET A 50 -6.73 7.22 6.80
C MET A 50 -5.93 6.13 7.54
N MET A 51 -5.72 4.98 6.90
CA MET A 51 -4.91 3.89 7.47
C MET A 51 -3.46 4.31 7.70
N TYR A 52 -2.90 5.10 6.78
CA TYR A 52 -1.56 5.66 6.94
C TYR A 52 -1.42 6.57 8.16
N GLU A 53 -2.36 7.50 8.37
CA GLU A 53 -2.31 8.38 9.53
C GLU A 53 -2.46 7.59 10.85
N GLU A 54 -3.32 6.57 10.89
CA GLU A 54 -3.46 5.70 12.05
C GLU A 54 -2.15 4.96 12.37
N PHE A 55 -1.55 4.30 11.37
CA PHE A 55 -0.31 3.54 11.56
C PHE A 55 0.87 4.43 11.98
N LYS A 56 0.95 5.61 11.38
CA LYS A 56 2.00 6.60 11.68
C LYS A 56 1.85 7.19 13.07
N THR A 57 0.63 7.53 13.48
CA THR A 57 0.34 8.12 14.79
C THR A 57 0.65 7.12 15.91
N GLU A 58 0.23 5.88 15.76
CA GLU A 58 0.44 4.81 16.74
C GLU A 58 1.84 4.16 16.66
N LYS A 59 2.67 4.55 15.69
CA LYS A 59 4.00 3.98 15.39
C LYS A 59 3.97 2.44 15.32
N LEU A 60 2.99 1.89 14.62
CA LEU A 60 2.66 0.45 14.63
C LEU A 60 3.70 -0.45 13.96
N MET A 61 4.57 0.07 13.10
CA MET A 61 5.60 -0.72 12.41
C MET A 61 7.05 -0.29 12.73
N GLY A 62 7.28 0.40 13.85
CA GLY A 62 8.64 0.70 14.33
C GLY A 62 9.37 1.70 13.43
N GLU A 63 10.58 1.35 13.00
CA GLU A 63 11.43 2.19 12.14
C GLU A 63 11.20 1.99 10.63
N SER A 64 10.26 1.14 10.24
CA SER A 64 9.92 0.90 8.83
C SER A 64 9.31 2.14 8.16
N ASP A 65 9.42 2.20 6.83
CA ASP A 65 8.76 3.24 6.03
C ASP A 65 7.27 2.89 5.78
N TYR A 66 6.47 3.92 5.56
CA TYR A 66 5.03 3.80 5.22
C TYR A 66 4.71 4.62 3.97
N ALA A 67 3.81 4.10 3.14
CA ALA A 67 3.29 4.81 1.98
C ALA A 67 1.77 4.58 1.83
N PRO A 68 0.96 5.64 1.79
CA PRO A 68 -0.46 5.50 1.48
C PRO A 68 -0.67 5.27 -0.03
N PHE A 69 -1.44 4.24 -0.36
CA PHE A 69 -1.97 4.02 -1.70
C PHE A 69 -3.30 4.76 -1.86
N ASN A 70 -3.26 5.96 -2.41
CA ASN A 70 -4.39 6.89 -2.48
C ASN A 70 -5.15 6.87 -3.81
N GLU A 71 -5.17 5.71 -4.48
CA GLU A 71 -5.80 5.54 -5.78
C GLU A 71 -7.12 4.76 -5.69
N ALA A 72 -8.04 5.02 -6.61
CA ALA A 72 -9.34 4.36 -6.69
C ALA A 72 -9.47 3.57 -8.00
N MET A 73 -8.86 2.38 -8.05
CA MET A 73 -8.75 1.58 -9.28
C MET A 73 -10.06 0.93 -9.75
N CYS A 74 -11.11 0.94 -8.92
CA CYS A 74 -12.43 0.45 -9.30
C CYS A 74 -13.18 1.34 -10.29
N VAL A 75 -12.71 2.57 -10.52
CA VAL A 75 -13.33 3.52 -11.44
C VAL A 75 -12.34 3.91 -12.52
N ASN A 76 -12.88 4.24 -13.70
CA ASN A 76 -12.12 4.67 -14.87
C ASN A 76 -11.16 3.60 -15.43
N ARG A 77 -10.76 3.81 -16.68
CA ARG A 77 -9.79 2.97 -17.38
C ARG A 77 -8.38 3.13 -16.82
N ALA A 78 -7.54 2.13 -17.06
CA ALA A 78 -6.11 2.12 -16.76
C ALA A 78 -5.34 1.62 -17.99
N THR A 79 -4.03 1.84 -18.02
CA THR A 79 -3.12 1.31 -19.05
C THR A 79 -2.45 0.04 -18.57
N ALA A 80 -1.82 -0.68 -19.50
CA ALA A 80 -1.08 -1.89 -19.17
C ALA A 80 0.15 -1.59 -18.29
N GLN A 81 0.91 -0.53 -18.62
CA GLN A 81 2.06 -0.11 -17.83
C GLN A 81 1.59 0.71 -16.63
N VAL A 82 1.85 0.24 -15.42
CA VAL A 82 1.38 0.91 -14.20
C VAL A 82 2.34 2.04 -13.81
N PHE A 83 1.78 3.20 -13.47
CA PHE A 83 2.50 4.41 -13.03
C PHE A 83 3.44 5.08 -14.06
N ASP A 84 3.34 4.73 -15.34
CA ASP A 84 4.00 5.52 -16.38
C ASP A 84 3.24 6.83 -16.67
N GLU A 85 3.81 7.66 -17.54
CA GLU A 85 3.24 8.96 -17.87
C GLU A 85 1.82 8.85 -18.47
N GLU A 86 1.59 7.81 -19.29
CA GLU A 86 0.29 7.57 -19.91
C GLU A 86 -0.76 7.14 -18.88
N PHE A 87 -0.40 6.22 -17.97
CA PHE A 87 -1.22 5.83 -16.82
C PHE A 87 -1.61 7.04 -16.01
N ILE A 88 -0.63 7.85 -15.58
CA ILE A 88 -0.86 9.03 -14.75
C ILE A 88 -1.84 9.99 -15.44
N LYS A 89 -1.66 10.24 -16.73
CA LYS A 89 -2.54 11.12 -17.50
C LYS A 89 -3.97 10.58 -17.58
N ILE A 90 -4.15 9.32 -17.94
CA ILE A 90 -5.47 8.68 -18.07
C ILE A 90 -6.20 8.63 -16.72
N ARG A 91 -5.48 8.31 -15.63
CA ARG A 91 -6.07 8.28 -14.30
C ARG A 91 -6.43 9.67 -13.78
N ALA A 92 -5.56 10.66 -13.98
CA ALA A 92 -5.86 12.05 -13.62
C ALA A 92 -7.11 12.57 -14.33
N GLU A 93 -7.21 12.34 -15.65
CA GLU A 93 -8.38 12.71 -16.45
C GLU A 93 -9.65 12.00 -15.96
N GLY A 94 -9.59 10.68 -15.73
CA GLY A 94 -10.74 9.91 -15.24
C GLY A 94 -11.29 10.40 -13.90
N HIS A 95 -10.43 10.93 -13.03
CA HIS A 95 -10.83 11.51 -11.74
C HIS A 95 -11.17 12.99 -11.80
N ASN A 96 -11.29 13.58 -12.99
CA ASN A 96 -11.49 15.02 -13.20
C ASN A 96 -10.45 15.86 -12.44
N SER A 97 -9.19 15.41 -12.45
CA SER A 97 -8.07 16.04 -11.75
C SER A 97 -6.97 16.47 -12.73
N SER A 98 -6.15 17.43 -12.34
CA SER A 98 -4.93 17.73 -13.09
C SER A 98 -3.87 16.66 -12.83
N VAL A 99 -2.96 16.47 -13.79
CA VAL A 99 -1.80 15.57 -13.62
C VAL A 99 -0.99 15.95 -12.38
N GLU A 100 -0.81 17.25 -12.11
CA GLU A 100 -0.11 17.73 -10.93
C GLU A 100 -0.81 17.34 -9.62
N SER A 101 -2.13 17.55 -9.54
CA SER A 101 -2.91 17.23 -8.33
C SER A 101 -2.96 15.71 -8.11
N TYR A 102 -3.13 14.93 -9.17
CA TYR A 102 -3.06 13.47 -9.12
C TYR A 102 -1.68 13.00 -8.65
N THR A 103 -0.60 13.54 -9.21
CA THR A 103 0.78 13.18 -8.86
C THR A 103 1.03 13.42 -7.37
N LYS A 104 0.68 14.60 -6.84
CA LYS A 104 0.84 14.92 -5.41
C LYS A 104 0.06 13.99 -4.50
N LYS A 105 -1.12 13.54 -4.93
CA LYS A 105 -2.00 12.70 -4.11
C LYS A 105 -1.63 11.22 -4.16
N VAL A 106 -1.22 10.72 -5.32
CA VAL A 106 -1.09 9.29 -5.61
C VAL A 106 0.37 8.86 -5.81
N ILE A 107 1.14 9.63 -6.58
CA ILE A 107 2.49 9.23 -7.02
C ILE A 107 3.55 9.65 -6.00
N ASP A 108 3.52 10.90 -5.53
CA ASP A 108 4.50 11.42 -4.58
C ASP A 108 4.56 10.61 -3.28
N PRO A 109 3.44 10.17 -2.67
CA PRO A 109 3.49 9.32 -1.47
C PRO A 109 4.13 7.95 -1.71
N LEU A 110 4.12 7.47 -2.96
CA LEU A 110 4.74 6.20 -3.36
C LEU A 110 6.21 6.38 -3.79
N LYS A 111 6.80 7.58 -3.76
CA LYS A 111 8.18 7.83 -4.21
C LYS A 111 9.22 6.86 -3.64
N ASN A 112 9.06 6.48 -2.37
CA ASN A 112 9.94 5.51 -1.72
C ASN A 112 9.90 4.13 -2.40
N LEU A 113 8.72 3.67 -2.85
CA LEU A 113 8.57 2.41 -3.61
C LEU A 113 9.40 2.42 -4.90
N PHE A 114 9.54 3.59 -5.53
CA PHE A 114 10.24 3.73 -6.82
C PHE A 114 11.75 3.93 -6.67
N THR A 115 12.21 4.45 -5.54
CA THR A 115 13.59 4.97 -5.41
C THR A 115 14.46 4.22 -4.40
N LYS A 116 13.86 3.56 -3.41
CA LYS A 116 14.59 2.80 -2.38
C LYS A 116 14.50 1.30 -2.64
N LYS A 117 15.53 0.58 -2.26
CA LYS A 117 15.54 -0.89 -2.24
C LYS A 117 15.18 -1.36 -0.84
N TYR A 118 14.06 -2.05 -0.72
CA TYR A 118 13.61 -2.65 0.53
C TYR A 118 13.86 -4.16 0.53
N LYS A 119 14.18 -4.73 1.70
CA LYS A 119 14.25 -6.18 1.89
C LYS A 119 12.85 -6.80 1.82
N TYR A 120 11.86 -6.10 2.38
CA TYR A 120 10.46 -6.54 2.39
C TYR A 120 9.51 -5.39 2.05
N ILE A 121 8.43 -5.72 1.33
CA ILE A 121 7.28 -4.85 1.12
C ILE A 121 6.07 -5.55 1.72
N VAL A 122 5.42 -4.91 2.69
CA VAL A 122 4.22 -5.42 3.36
C VAL A 122 3.00 -4.67 2.82
N LEU A 123 2.01 -5.43 2.34
CA LEU A 123 0.81 -4.89 1.69
C LEU A 123 -0.40 -5.01 2.62
N TRP A 124 -0.94 -3.88 3.07
CA TRP A 124 -2.08 -3.81 3.98
C TRP A 124 -3.35 -3.44 3.22
N PHE A 125 -4.00 -4.47 2.66
CA PHE A 125 -5.24 -4.35 1.91
C PHE A 125 -6.28 -5.28 2.50
N GLY A 126 -7.49 -4.76 2.71
CA GLY A 126 -8.60 -5.56 3.20
C GLY A 126 -9.25 -6.42 2.11
N GLU A 127 -10.31 -7.13 2.45
CA GLU A 127 -10.93 -8.14 1.57
C GLU A 127 -12.02 -7.60 0.63
N ASP A 128 -12.40 -6.32 0.74
CA ASP A 128 -13.42 -5.74 -0.14
C ASP A 128 -12.88 -5.47 -1.56
N MET A 129 -13.79 -5.37 -2.52
CA MET A 129 -13.48 -5.17 -3.95
C MET A 129 -12.53 -3.98 -4.18
N PHE A 130 -12.75 -2.88 -3.46
CA PHE A 130 -11.92 -1.68 -3.57
C PHE A 130 -10.47 -1.97 -3.18
N CYS A 131 -10.27 -2.59 -2.01
CA CYS A 131 -8.94 -3.00 -1.55
C CYS A 131 -8.29 -4.00 -2.52
N GLN A 132 -9.05 -4.98 -3.03
CA GLN A 132 -8.49 -6.02 -3.90
C GLN A 132 -8.02 -5.47 -5.26
N MET A 133 -8.76 -4.52 -5.86
CA MET A 133 -8.34 -3.87 -7.12
C MET A 133 -7.07 -3.03 -6.92
N ASN A 134 -6.98 -2.32 -5.81
CA ASN A 134 -5.78 -1.55 -5.47
C ASN A 134 -4.58 -2.46 -5.19
N LEU A 135 -4.79 -3.59 -4.50
CA LEU A 135 -3.77 -4.61 -4.28
C LEU A 135 -3.23 -5.17 -5.61
N LEU A 136 -4.12 -5.55 -6.52
CA LEU A 136 -3.74 -6.05 -7.86
C LEU A 136 -2.90 -5.03 -8.63
N THR A 137 -3.18 -3.74 -8.45
CA THR A 137 -2.43 -2.66 -9.12
C THR A 137 -1.00 -2.57 -8.63
N ILE A 138 -0.77 -2.65 -7.31
CA ILE A 138 0.59 -2.71 -6.74
C ILE A 138 1.31 -3.98 -7.16
N LEU A 139 0.63 -5.14 -7.14
CA LEU A 139 1.24 -6.40 -7.58
C LEU A 139 1.66 -6.34 -9.06
N SER A 140 0.81 -5.77 -9.91
CA SER A 140 1.11 -5.57 -11.34
C SER A 140 2.32 -4.66 -11.54
N TYR A 141 2.41 -3.56 -10.77
CA TYR A 141 3.57 -2.68 -10.80
C TYR A 141 4.85 -3.41 -10.36
N LEU A 142 4.80 -4.18 -9.27
CA LEU A 142 5.94 -4.92 -8.75
C LEU A 142 6.43 -5.97 -9.73
N GLU A 143 5.52 -6.66 -10.43
CA GLU A 143 5.85 -7.61 -11.50
C GLU A 143 6.55 -6.91 -12.68
N GLN A 144 6.03 -5.76 -13.12
CA GLN A 144 6.59 -4.98 -14.25
C GLN A 144 7.94 -4.34 -13.95
N SER A 145 8.29 -4.20 -12.67
CA SER A 145 9.52 -3.53 -12.22
C SER A 145 10.67 -4.51 -11.89
N CYS A 146 10.42 -5.81 -12.01
CA CYS A 146 11.40 -6.88 -11.75
C CYS A 146 12.28 -7.20 -12.98
#